data_AF-L9ZMV6-F1
#
_entry.id   AF-L9ZMV6-F1
#
_cell.length_a   1.000
_cell.length_b   1.000
_cell.length_c   1.000
_cell.angle_alpha   90.00
_cell.angle_beta   90.00
_cell.angle_gamma   90.00
#
_symmetry.space_group_name_H-M   'P 1'
#
loop_
_entity.id
_entity.type
_entity.pdbx_description
1 polymer ?
#
loop_
_entity_poly.entity_id
_entity_poly.type
_entity_poly.pdbx_seq_one_letter_code
_entity_poly.pdbx_strand_id
1 'polypeptide(L)' 'MSATDTRIPVSKDVRRDLRVLKAREGRRSYDETIAVVLDAYLSEKVD' A
#
# COMPACT_ATOMS: atom_id res chain seq x y z
N MET A 1 -15.20 11.15 2.08
CA MET A 1 -15.01 10.52 0.76
C MET A 1 -15.21 9.02 0.92
N SER A 2 -16.16 8.42 0.21
CA SER A 2 -16.32 6.96 0.20
C SER A 2 -15.17 6.39 -0.61
N ALA A 3 -14.27 5.65 0.04
CA ALA A 3 -13.25 4.88 -0.67
C ALA A 3 -13.99 3.85 -1.53
N THR A 4 -13.90 3.98 -2.85
CA THR A 4 -14.41 2.98 -3.78
C THR A 4 -13.61 1.69 -3.56
N ASP A 5 -14.28 0.61 -3.15
CA ASP A 5 -13.68 -0.73 -2.99
C ASP A 5 -13.19 -1.24 -4.35
N THR A 6 -11.97 -0.83 -4.71
CA THR A 6 -11.34 -1.07 -6.00
C THR A 6 -10.39 -2.24 -5.85
N ARG A 7 -10.72 -3.37 -6.48
CA ARG A 7 -9.88 -4.57 -6.43
C ARG A 7 -8.80 -4.51 -7.49
N ILE A 8 -7.55 -4.36 -7.06
CA ILE A 8 -6.37 -4.32 -7.94
C ILE A 8 -5.70 -5.70 -7.93
N PRO A 9 -5.73 -6.46 -9.04
CA PRO A 9 -4.97 -7.70 -9.14
C PRO A 9 -3.47 -7.37 -9.16
N VAL A 10 -2.72 -8.04 -8.29
CA VAL A 10 -1.26 -7.92 -8.20
C VAL A 10 -0.60 -9.29 -8.32
N SER A 11 0.66 -9.31 -8.75
CA SER A 11 1.46 -10.54 -8.78
C SER A 11 1.64 -11.13 -7.37
N LYS A 12 2.00 -12.41 -7.30
CA LYS A 12 2.29 -13.08 -6.03
C LYS A 12 3.46 -12.43 -5.29
N ASP A 13 4.46 -11.96 -6.01
CA ASP A 13 5.65 -11.32 -5.44
C ASP A 13 5.29 -9.98 -4.81
N VAL A 14 4.54 -9.13 -5.52
CA VAL A 14 4.04 -7.85 -4.96
C VAL A 14 3.19 -8.08 -3.71
N ARG A 15 2.35 -9.11 -3.72
CA ARG A 15 1.55 -9.48 -2.53
C ARG A 15 2.43 -9.90 -1.34
N ARG A 16 3.51 -10.64 -1.61
CA ARG A 16 4.48 -11.04 -0.58
C ARG A 16 5.17 -9.80 0.01
N ASP A 17 5.61 -8.88 -0.84
CA ASP A 17 6.30 -7.66 -0.41
C ASP A 17 5.38 -6.77 0.43
N LEU A 18 4.12 -6.58 0.00
CA LEU A 18 3.10 -5.88 0.78
C LEU A 18 2.85 -6.52 2.15
N ARG A 19 2.90 -7.85 2.25
CA ARG A 19 2.75 -8.55 3.54
C ARG A 19 3.92 -8.28 4.47
N VAL A 20 5.15 -8.26 3.95
CA VAL A 20 6.34 -7.93 4.73
C VAL A 20 6.27 -6.47 5.20
N LEU A 21 5.91 -5.56 4.31
CA LEU A 21 5.82 -4.14 4.63
C LEU A 21 4.73 -3.86 5.67
N LYS A 22 3.55 -4.45 5.51
CA LYS A 22 2.46 -4.37 6.50
C LYS A 22 2.93 -4.76 7.91
N ALA A 23 3.71 -5.83 8.02
CA ALA A 23 4.25 -6.30 9.29
C ALA A 23 5.31 -5.35 9.87
N ARG A 24 6.21 -4.82 9.02
CA ARG A 24 7.25 -3.86 9.43
C ARG A 24 6.65 -2.55 9.94
N GLU A 25 5.63 -2.05 9.26
CA GLU A 25 4.96 -0.78 9.55
C GLU A 25 3.84 -0.90 10.60
N GLY A 26 3.60 -2.10 11.15
CA GLY A 26 2.57 -2.34 12.16
C GLY A 26 1.13 -2.06 11.69
N ARG A 27 0.85 -2.20 10.38
CA ARG A 27 -0.45 -1.85 9.78
C ARG A 27 -1.47 -2.97 9.90
N ARG A 28 -2.74 -2.61 9.99
CA ARG A 28 -3.86 -3.55 10.22
C ARG A 28 -4.44 -4.08 8.92
N SER A 29 -4.37 -3.30 7.83
CA SER A 29 -4.86 -3.71 6.50
C SER A 29 -3.81 -3.50 5.40
N TYR A 30 -4.07 -4.11 4.23
CA TYR A 30 -3.28 -3.83 3.03
C TYR A 30 -3.56 -2.44 2.50
N ASP A 31 -4.80 -1.95 2.63
CA ASP A 31 -5.17 -0.60 2.17
C ASP A 31 -4.40 0.49 2.93
N GLU A 32 -4.26 0.35 4.25
CA GLU A 32 -3.40 1.24 5.07
C GLU A 32 -1.94 1.17 4.63
N THR A 33 -1.45 -0.01 4.27
CA THR A 33 -0.08 -0.20 3.81
C THR A 33 0.14 0.46 2.45
N ILE A 34 -0.82 0.30 1.54
CA ILE A 34 -0.80 0.90 0.20
C ILE A 34 -0.85 2.42 0.29
N ALA A 35 -1.70 2.98 1.16
CA ALA A 35 -1.78 4.43 1.37
C ALA A 35 -0.43 5.04 1.77
N VAL A 36 0.29 4.41 2.71
CA VAL A 36 1.63 4.87 3.13
C VAL A 36 2.63 4.83 1.98
N VAL A 37 2.63 3.77 1.18
CA VAL A 37 3.54 3.65 0.03
C VAL A 37 3.21 4.70 -1.04
N LEU A 38 1.94 4.94 -1.28
CA LEU A 38 1.50 5.97 -2.23
C LEU A 38 1.87 7.37 -1.74
N ASP A 39 1.66 7.68 -0.47
CA ASP A 39 2.05 8.97 0.11
C ASP A 39 3.55 9.20 -0.01
N ALA A 40 4.37 8.18 0.29
CA ALA A 40 5.82 8.25 0.12
C ALA A 40 6.22 8.50 -1.34
N TYR A 41 5.65 7.74 -2.28
CA TYR A 41 5.91 7.91 -3.71
C TYR A 41 5.50 9.31 -4.21
N LEU A 42 4.34 9.80 -3.79
CA LEU A 42 3.86 11.12 -4.18
C LEU A 42 4.74 12.22 -3.58
N SER A 43 5.20 12.07 -2.34
CA SER A 43 6.10 13.04 -1.72
C SER A 43 7.46 13.13 -2.45
N GLU A 44 8.00 12.00 -2.91
CA GLU A 44 9.25 11.95 -3.68
C GLU A 44 9.10 12.58 -5.09
N LYS A 45 7.88 12.65 -5.63
CA LYS A 45 7.60 13.23 -6.95
C LYS A 45 7.36 14.74 -6.93
N VAL A 46 7.23 15.34 -5.74
CA VAL A 46 6.94 16.77 -5.56
C VAL A 46 8.21 17.59 -5.33
N ASP A 47 9.37 16.95 -5.17
CA ASP A 47 10.72 17.55 -5.22
C ASP A 47 11.40 17.32 -6.59
#